data_AF-A0A543AP11-F1
#
_entry.id   AF-A0A543AP11-F1
#
_cell.length_a   1.000
_cell.length_b   1.000
_cell.length_c   1.000
_cell.angle_alpha   90.00
_cell.angle_beta   90.00
_cell.angle_gamma   90.00
#
_symmetry.space_group_name_H-M   'P 1'
#
loop_
_entity.id
_entity.type
_entity.pdbx_description
1 polymer ?
#
loop_
_entity_poly.entity_id
_entity_poly.type
_entity_poly.pdbx_seq_one_letter_code
_entity_poly.pdbx_strand_id
1 'polypeptide(L)'
;MSHAQPVEPKAPKTVGQRLVGLAFLLMVLWFLVLIPFGFISMGAGYPSDLRWGVCNVTQATAEETRDDELPWRIVLESTNCPTLIYTDGLTDDNAEGLANTFEQAPYEVRVHESAIDVDGSIRYAKELKIHSYRPAPQEGT
;
A
#
# COMPACT_ATOMS: atom_id res chain seq x y z
N MET A 1 -36.43 -54.31 34.01
CA MET A 1 -36.51 -54.71 32.59
C MET A 1 -36.85 -53.48 31.77
N SER A 2 -36.17 -53.31 30.63
CA SER A 2 -35.99 -52.06 29.89
C SER A 2 -37.29 -51.37 29.46
N HIS A 3 -37.42 -50.07 29.74
CA HIS A 3 -38.45 -49.20 29.15
C HIS A 3 -37.97 -48.75 27.76
N ALA A 4 -38.54 -49.34 26.71
CA ALA A 4 -38.29 -48.91 25.34
C ALA A 4 -38.92 -47.53 25.09
N GLN A 5 -38.11 -46.53 24.74
CA GLN A 5 -38.63 -45.26 24.23
C GLN A 5 -39.24 -45.45 22.83
N PRO A 6 -40.35 -44.78 22.50
CA PRO A 6 -40.88 -44.80 21.16
C PRO A 6 -39.89 -44.08 20.22
N VAL A 7 -39.45 -44.78 19.18
CA VAL A 7 -38.60 -44.20 18.14
C VAL A 7 -39.46 -43.25 17.32
N GLU A 8 -39.28 -41.95 17.54
CA GLU A 8 -39.95 -40.90 16.78
C GLU A 8 -39.50 -40.98 15.30
N PRO A 9 -40.42 -41.07 14.33
CA PRO A 9 -40.05 -41.14 12.92
C PRO A 9 -39.44 -39.79 12.52
N LYS A 10 -38.15 -39.81 12.17
CA LYS A 10 -37.43 -38.65 11.64
C LYS A 10 -38.18 -38.16 10.40
N ALA A 11 -38.91 -37.06 10.53
CA ALA A 11 -39.71 -36.48 9.46
C ALA A 11 -38.83 -36.30 8.20
N PRO A 12 -39.28 -36.74 7.01
CA PRO A 12 -38.53 -36.55 5.79
C PRO A 12 -38.38 -35.05 5.56
N LYS A 13 -37.13 -34.56 5.48
CA LYS A 13 -36.85 -33.15 5.20
C LYS A 13 -37.63 -32.74 3.95
N THR A 14 -38.67 -31.94 4.14
CA THR A 14 -39.57 -31.47 3.08
C THR A 14 -38.76 -30.64 2.07
N VAL A 15 -39.19 -30.65 0.82
CA VAL A 15 -38.52 -29.97 -0.31
C VAL A 15 -38.19 -28.49 0.03
N GLY A 16 -39.04 -27.83 0.82
CA GLY A 16 -38.80 -26.47 1.31
C GLY A 16 -37.53 -26.32 2.17
N GLN A 17 -37.20 -27.29 3.01
CA GLN A 17 -35.99 -27.26 3.84
C GLN A 17 -34.71 -27.44 2.99
N ARG A 18 -34.82 -28.16 1.87
CA ARG A 18 -33.72 -28.30 0.89
C ARG A 18 -33.51 -27.02 0.09
N LEU A 19 -34.59 -26.33 -0.29
CA LEU A 19 -34.53 -25.04 -1.00
C LEU A 19 -33.94 -23.93 -0.13
N VAL A 20 -34.31 -23.86 1.15
CA VAL A 20 -33.73 -22.89 2.10
C VAL A 20 -32.23 -23.16 2.30
N GLY A 21 -31.84 -24.43 2.42
CA GLY A 21 -30.42 -24.81 2.50
C GLY A 21 -29.64 -24.42 1.25
N LEU A 22 -30.24 -24.59 0.07
CA LEU A 22 -29.61 -24.23 -1.21
C LEU A 22 -29.46 -22.71 -1.36
N ALA A 23 -30.48 -21.95 -0.98
CA ALA A 23 -30.44 -20.49 -1.00
C ALA A 23 -29.36 -19.94 -0.05
N PHE A 24 -29.25 -20.51 1.15
CA PHE A 24 -28.20 -20.14 2.11
C PHE A 24 -26.79 -20.45 1.57
N LEU A 25 -26.61 -21.62 0.94
CA LEU A 25 -25.33 -22.00 0.34
C LEU A 25 -24.92 -21.05 -0.78
N LEU A 26 -25.87 -20.67 -1.65
CA LEU A 26 -25.63 -19.71 -2.74
C LEU A 26 -25.29 -18.31 -2.20
N MET A 27 -25.94 -17.87 -1.12
CA MET A 27 -25.62 -16.60 -0.47
C MET A 27 -24.19 -16.61 0.10
N VAL A 28 -23.78 -17.69 0.78
CA VAL A 28 -22.42 -17.82 1.32
C VAL A 28 -21.39 -17.85 0.20
N LEU A 29 -21.65 -18.60 -0.89
CA LEU A 29 -20.77 -18.63 -2.06
C LEU A 29 -20.67 -17.26 -2.73
N TRP A 30 -21.75 -16.50 -2.82
CA TRP A 30 -21.74 -15.14 -3.35
C TRP A 30 -20.91 -14.19 -2.49
N PHE A 31 -21.03 -14.27 -1.16
CA PHE A 31 -20.15 -13.51 -0.24
C PHE A 31 -18.69 -13.93 -0.38
N LEU A 32 -18.38 -15.22 -0.53
CA LEU A 32 -17.00 -15.70 -0.75
C LEU A 32 -16.39 -15.20 -2.07
N VAL A 33 -17.20 -14.95 -3.10
CA VAL A 33 -16.75 -14.31 -4.36
C VAL A 33 -16.46 -12.82 -4.19
N LEU A 34 -17.06 -12.14 -3.21
CA LEU A 34 -16.78 -10.73 -2.91
C LEU A 34 -15.52 -10.53 -2.03
N ILE A 35 -15.12 -11.52 -1.23
CA ILE A 35 -13.91 -11.43 -0.39
C ILE A 35 -12.62 -11.18 -1.19
N PRO A 36 -12.36 -11.82 -2.35
CA PRO A 36 -11.13 -11.55 -3.11
C PRO A 36 -11.09 -10.14 -3.74
N PHE A 37 -12.21 -9.41 -3.81
CA PHE A 37 -12.21 -8.01 -4.27
C PHE A 37 -11.91 -6.99 -3.17
N GLY A 38 -11.78 -7.41 -1.92
CA GLY A 38 -11.45 -6.56 -0.77
C GLY A 38 -9.95 -6.35 -0.50
N PHE A 39 -9.07 -6.79 -1.39
CA PHE A 39 -7.61 -6.66 -1.26
C PHE A 39 -6.96 -6.03 -2.50
N ILE A 40 -7.64 -5.11 -3.18
CA ILE A 40 -6.89 -4.10 -3.93
C ILE A 40 -6.31 -3.17 -2.88
N SER A 41 -5.10 -3.51 -2.44
CA SER A 41 -4.21 -2.64 -1.67
C SER A 41 -3.85 -1.45 -2.55
N MET A 42 -4.81 -0.56 -2.77
CA MET A 42 -4.57 0.79 -3.22
C MET A 42 -3.64 1.38 -2.15
N GLY A 43 -2.38 1.58 -2.53
CA GLY A 43 -1.26 1.96 -1.66
C GLY A 43 -1.39 3.37 -1.08
N ALA A 44 -2.52 3.66 -0.42
CA ALA A 44 -2.64 4.70 0.57
C ALA A 44 -2.26 4.06 1.91
N GLY A 45 -0.95 3.89 2.16
CA GLY A 45 -0.48 3.66 3.52
C GLY A 45 -1.13 4.71 4.42
N TYR A 46 -1.73 4.28 5.53
CA TYR A 46 -2.37 5.22 6.42
C TYR A 46 -1.34 6.29 6.81
N PRO A 47 -1.71 7.58 6.89
CA PRO A 47 -0.76 8.65 7.19
C PRO A 47 -0.05 8.47 8.55
N SER A 48 -0.56 7.59 9.41
CA SER A 48 0.05 7.12 10.66
C SER A 48 1.33 6.30 10.46
N ASP A 49 1.48 5.66 9.31
CA ASP A 49 2.54 4.67 9.05
C ASP A 49 3.70 5.31 8.27
N LEU A 50 3.72 6.64 8.18
CA LEU A 50 4.77 7.39 7.49
C LEU A 50 5.75 7.98 8.50
N ARG A 51 7.04 7.76 8.27
CA ARG A 51 8.13 8.23 9.10
C ARG A 51 9.06 9.13 8.30
N TRP A 52 9.65 10.11 8.97
CA TRP A 52 10.68 10.97 8.38
C TRP A 52 12.04 10.29 8.46
N GLY A 53 12.79 10.32 7.37
CA GLY A 53 14.21 9.97 7.32
C GLY A 53 14.99 11.04 6.55
N VAL A 54 16.29 11.15 6.81
CA VAL A 54 17.16 12.13 6.16
C VAL A 54 17.98 11.46 5.06
N CYS A 55 17.83 11.96 3.83
CA CYS A 55 18.57 11.50 2.67
C CYS A 55 19.34 12.65 2.02
N ASN A 56 20.59 12.41 1.68
CA ASN A 56 21.44 13.37 0.99
C ASN A 56 21.30 13.16 -0.51
N VAL A 57 20.45 13.99 -1.12
CA VAL A 57 20.11 13.94 -2.54
C VAL A 57 21.28 14.48 -3.35
N THR A 58 21.69 13.74 -4.36
CA THR A 58 22.80 14.12 -5.25
C THR A 58 22.34 14.49 -6.65
N GLN A 59 21.23 13.93 -7.09
CA GLN A 59 20.69 14.19 -8.42
C GLN A 59 19.19 13.96 -8.41
N ALA A 60 18.47 14.73 -9.21
CA ALA A 60 17.05 14.55 -9.48
C ALA A 60 16.83 14.51 -10.99
N THR A 61 16.03 13.56 -11.44
CA THR A 61 15.66 13.43 -12.85
C THR A 61 14.18 13.10 -12.97
N ALA A 62 13.51 13.68 -13.96
CA ALA A 62 12.15 13.30 -14.31
C ALA A 62 12.18 12.18 -15.34
N GLU A 63 11.38 11.13 -15.12
CA GLU A 63 11.25 10.00 -16.03
C GLU A 63 9.79 9.70 -16.30
N GLU A 64 9.47 9.36 -17.55
CA GLU A 64 8.19 8.75 -17.89
C GLU A 64 8.11 7.33 -17.34
N THR A 65 6.93 6.97 -16.85
CA THR A 65 6.63 5.61 -16.39
C THR A 65 5.78 4.88 -17.42
N ARG A 66 5.57 3.58 -17.19
CA ARG A 66 4.60 2.78 -17.97
C ARG A 66 3.23 2.72 -17.30
N ASP A 67 3.02 3.49 -16.24
CA ASP A 67 1.79 3.51 -15.46
C ASP A 67 0.90 4.65 -15.95
N ASP A 68 -0.25 4.31 -16.52
CA ASP A 68 -1.20 5.29 -17.06
C ASP A 68 -1.80 6.18 -15.94
N GLU A 69 -1.83 5.72 -14.68
CA GLU A 69 -2.35 6.50 -13.54
C GLU A 69 -1.29 7.46 -12.99
N LEU A 70 -0.01 7.11 -13.10
CA LEU A 70 1.14 7.89 -12.62
C LEU A 70 2.20 7.98 -13.72
N PRO A 71 1.91 8.70 -14.83
CA PRO A 71 2.73 8.68 -16.04
C PRO A 71 4.13 9.27 -15.87
N TRP A 72 4.36 10.00 -14.78
CA TRP A 72 5.63 10.65 -14.46
C TRP A 72 6.10 10.28 -13.06
N ARG A 73 7.43 10.16 -12.93
CA ARG A 73 8.11 10.03 -11.64
C ARG A 73 9.34 10.91 -11.61
N ILE A 74 9.68 11.41 -10.42
CA ILE A 74 10.98 12.01 -10.15
C ILE A 74 11.84 10.97 -9.44
N VAL A 75 12.97 10.67 -10.04
CA VAL A 75 14.01 9.78 -9.52
C VAL A 75 15.06 10.63 -8.85
N LEU A 76 15.17 10.50 -7.52
CA LEU A 76 16.16 11.17 -6.71
C LEU A 76 17.26 10.16 -6.34
N GLU A 77 18.47 10.40 -6.84
CA GLU A 77 19.65 9.67 -6.40
C GLU A 77 20.14 10.24 -5.07
N SER A 78 20.65 9.36 -4.21
CA SER A 78 21.18 9.76 -2.91
C SER A 78 22.39 8.92 -2.52
N THR A 79 23.19 9.43 -1.59
CA THR A 79 24.42 8.77 -1.13
C THR A 79 24.22 7.88 0.09
N ASN A 80 23.22 8.17 0.92
CA ASN A 80 22.96 7.50 2.20
C ASN A 80 21.60 6.79 2.24
N CYS A 81 20.83 6.83 1.16
CA CYS A 81 19.55 6.14 1.02
C CYS A 81 19.49 5.37 -0.32
N PRO A 82 18.50 4.48 -0.49
CA PRO A 82 18.09 4.00 -1.81
C PRO A 82 17.78 5.12 -2.79
N THR A 83 17.65 4.78 -4.07
CA THR A 83 17.04 5.68 -5.06
C THR A 83 15.60 5.99 -4.63
N LEU A 84 15.29 7.27 -4.46
CA LEU A 84 13.97 7.70 -4.00
C LEU A 84 13.09 8.02 -5.21
N ILE A 85 11.81 7.65 -5.13
CA ILE A 85 10.85 7.83 -6.21
C ILE A 85 9.69 8.69 -5.69
N TYR A 86 9.48 9.85 -6.31
CA TYR A 86 8.34 10.71 -6.05
C TYR A 86 7.38 10.69 -7.25
N THR A 87 6.09 10.49 -6.99
CA THR A 87 5.06 10.36 -8.04
C THR A 87 3.89 11.32 -7.86
N ASP A 88 3.81 12.01 -6.74
CA ASP A 88 2.56 12.66 -6.32
C ASP A 88 2.39 14.00 -7.04
N GLY A 89 1.27 14.16 -7.75
CA GLY A 89 0.94 15.42 -8.44
C GLY A 89 1.79 15.74 -9.68
N LEU A 90 2.48 14.74 -10.24
CA LEU A 90 3.32 14.93 -11.42
C LEU A 90 2.51 14.84 -12.71
N THR A 91 2.81 15.76 -13.62
CA THR A 91 2.26 15.85 -14.98
C THR A 91 3.39 16.14 -15.95
N ASP A 92 3.15 15.91 -17.25
CA ASP A 92 4.09 16.23 -18.33
C ASP A 92 4.63 17.67 -18.21
N ASP A 93 3.73 18.64 -18.00
CA ASP A 93 4.09 20.06 -17.90
C ASP A 93 4.95 20.44 -16.68
N ASN A 94 5.00 19.61 -15.63
CA ASN A 94 5.59 20.00 -14.34
C ASN A 94 6.74 19.11 -13.86
N ALA A 95 6.86 17.88 -14.37
CA ALA A 95 7.77 16.89 -13.82
C ALA A 95 9.24 17.33 -13.92
N GLU A 96 9.65 17.79 -15.10
CA GLU A 96 11.00 18.29 -15.33
C GLU A 96 11.27 19.58 -14.55
N GLY A 97 10.30 20.49 -14.50
CA GLY A 97 10.37 21.72 -13.72
C GLY A 97 10.60 21.44 -12.24
N LEU A 98 9.86 20.49 -11.67
CA LEU A 98 9.99 20.09 -10.28
C LEU A 98 11.30 19.34 -10.01
N ALA A 99 11.73 18.44 -10.90
CA ALA A 99 13.02 17.75 -10.78
C ALA A 99 14.18 18.75 -10.69
N ASN A 100 14.14 19.82 -11.50
CA ASN A 100 15.14 20.88 -11.50
C ASN A 100 15.14 21.77 -10.23
N THR A 101 14.13 21.64 -9.36
CA THR A 101 14.11 22.36 -8.07
C THR A 101 14.89 21.66 -6.96
N PHE A 102 15.23 20.39 -7.15
CA PHE A 102 16.01 19.64 -6.17
C PHE A 102 17.48 20.04 -6.26
N GLU A 103 18.03 20.49 -5.15
CA GLU A 103 19.44 20.80 -5.02
C GLU A 103 20.23 19.59 -4.50
N GLN A 104 21.55 19.63 -4.66
CA GLN A 104 22.43 18.64 -4.05
C GLN A 104 22.59 18.94 -2.55
N ALA A 105 21.65 18.45 -1.75
CA ALA A 105 21.51 18.81 -0.35
C ALA A 105 20.82 17.69 0.46
N PRO A 106 20.91 17.74 1.80
CA PRO A 106 20.11 16.89 2.65
C PRO A 106 18.62 17.28 2.61
N TYR A 107 17.77 16.28 2.36
CA TYR A 107 16.32 16.37 2.42
C TYR A 107 15.78 15.42 3.47
N GLU A 108 14.78 15.87 4.22
CA GLU A 108 13.92 15.00 4.98
C GLU A 108 12.81 14.47 4.08
N VAL A 109 12.64 13.15 4.04
CA VAL A 109 11.64 12.48 3.22
C VAL A 109 10.70 11.63 4.08
N ARG A 110 9.41 11.62 3.76
CA ARG A 110 8.44 10.69 4.37
C ARG A 110 8.37 9.40 3.58
N VAL A 111 8.72 8.32 4.25
CA VAL A 111 8.68 6.95 3.75
C VAL A 111 7.76 6.11 4.61
N HIS A 112 7.32 4.96 4.09
CA HIS A 112 6.55 4.01 4.88
C HIS A 112 7.40 3.42 6.01
N GLU A 113 6.82 3.18 7.19
CA GLU A 113 7.51 2.67 8.38
C GLU A 113 8.20 1.33 8.12
N SER A 114 7.65 0.49 7.24
CA SER A 114 8.27 -0.76 6.81
C SER A 114 9.61 -0.59 6.09
N ALA A 115 9.89 0.61 5.57
CA ALA A 115 11.15 0.97 4.95
C ALA A 115 12.17 1.53 5.95
N ILE A 116 11.83 1.61 7.24
CA ILE A 116 12.75 2.00 8.31
C ILE A 116 13.13 0.76 9.13
N ASP A 117 14.41 0.67 9.46
CA ASP A 117 14.96 -0.37 10.33
C ASP A 117 14.83 0.04 11.81
N VAL A 118 15.07 -0.91 12.72
CA VAL A 118 14.88 -0.72 14.17
C VAL A 118 15.80 0.38 14.72
N ASP A 119 16.92 0.64 14.07
CA ASP A 119 17.88 1.70 14.40
C ASP A 119 17.50 3.09 13.82
N GLY A 120 16.39 3.18 13.09
CA GLY A 120 15.92 4.41 12.45
C GLY A 120 16.53 4.68 11.07
N SER A 121 17.41 3.80 10.57
CA SER A 121 17.96 3.90 9.22
C SER A 121 16.94 3.50 8.16
N ILE A 122 17.03 4.09 6.97
CA ILE A 122 16.22 3.65 5.82
C ILE A 122 16.80 2.34 5.29
N ARG A 123 15.96 1.30 5.26
CA ARG A 123 16.32 -0.05 4.83
C ARG A 123 16.71 -0.02 3.35
N TYR A 124 17.80 -0.73 3.02
CA TYR A 124 18.29 -0.77 1.64
C TYR A 124 17.27 -1.44 0.72
N ALA A 125 16.90 -0.73 -0.34
CA ALA A 125 16.03 -1.18 -1.43
C ALA A 125 16.62 -0.67 -2.75
N LYS A 126 16.18 -1.22 -3.88
CA LYS A 126 16.59 -0.68 -5.19
C LYS A 126 15.95 0.70 -5.43
N GLU A 127 14.65 0.80 -5.16
CA GLU A 127 13.85 2.01 -5.29
C GLU A 127 12.94 2.13 -4.06
N LEU A 128 12.77 3.35 -3.55
CA LEU A 128 11.94 3.65 -2.39
C LEU A 128 10.98 4.79 -2.70
N LYS A 129 9.68 4.51 -2.68
CA LYS A 129 8.65 5.53 -2.87
C LYS A 129 8.60 6.47 -1.67
N ILE A 130 8.65 7.78 -1.94
CA ILE A 130 8.47 8.85 -0.96
C ILE A 130 7.14 9.56 -1.16
N HIS A 131 6.51 10.00 -0.07
CA HIS A 131 5.19 10.65 -0.09
C HIS A 131 5.28 12.17 0.09
N SER A 132 6.30 12.65 0.76
CA SER A 132 6.58 14.08 0.89
C SER A 132 8.04 14.30 1.18
N TYR A 133 8.52 15.49 0.90
CA TYR A 133 9.90 15.89 1.18
C TYR A 133 9.93 17.33 1.70
N ARG A 134 11.00 17.67 2.41
CA ARG A 134 11.35 19.05 2.77
C ARG A 134 12.87 19.16 2.88
N PRO A 135 13.45 20.35 2.65
CA PRO A 135 14.86 20.58 2.97
C PRO A 135 15.12 20.21 4.42
N ALA A 136 16.21 19.47 4.69
CA ALA A 136 16.57 19.18 6.07
C ALA A 136 16.92 20.49 6.80
N PRO A 137 16.56 20.62 8.08
CA PRO A 137 16.98 21.78 8.86
C PRO A 137 18.51 21.86 8.83
N GLN A 138 19.05 23.02 8.47
CA GLN A 138 20.49 23.23 8.59
C GLN A 138 20.84 23.16 10.07
N GLU A 139 21.69 22.20 10.47
CA GLU A 139 22.24 22.19 11.82
C GLU A 139 22.92 23.54 12.04
N GLY A 140 22.38 24.32 12.97
CA GLY A 140 22.83 25.68 13.24
C GLY A 140 24.32 25.69 13.56
N THR A 141 25.05 26.51 12.81
CA THR A 141 26.39 27.02 13.18
C THR A 141 26.38 27.73 14.52
#